data_AF-A0A352QUP5-F1
#
_entry.id   AF-A0A352QUP5-F1
#
_cell.length_a   1.000
_cell.length_b   1.000
_cell.length_c   1.000
_cell.angle_alpha   90.00
_cell.angle_beta   90.00
_cell.angle_gamma   90.00
#
_symmetry.space_group_name_H-M   'P 1'
#
loop_
_entity.id
_entity.type
_entity.pdbx_description
1 polymer ?
#
loop_
_entity_poly.entity_id
_entity_poly.type
_entity_poly.pdbx_seq_one_letter_code
_entity_poly.pdbx_strand_id
1 'polypeptide(L)'
;MDAGRRKYRIRLSELCLSLGTSPDLHFVGDHVSNRICGHVGEYVVVGRERCRIQRVERIDDAEYFEATGRNEPKGRIKAEATTQGE
;
A
#
# COMPACT_ATOMS: atom_id res chain seq x y z
N MET A 1 0.64 1.39 -0.12
CA MET A 1 -0.30 2.11 -1.00
C MET A 1 0.19 2.03 -2.44
N ASP A 2 -0.69 1.71 -3.37
CA ASP A 2 -0.44 1.77 -4.80
C ASP A 2 -0.98 3.09 -5.37
N ALA A 3 -0.10 3.94 -5.92
CA ALA A 3 -0.47 5.18 -6.60
C ALA A 3 -0.15 5.10 -8.11
N GLY A 4 -0.33 3.91 -8.70
CA GLY A 4 -0.01 3.62 -10.09
C GLY A 4 1.48 3.37 -10.27
N ARG A 5 2.18 4.28 -10.95
CA ARG A 5 3.63 4.18 -11.24
C ARG A 5 4.53 4.35 -10.01
N ARG A 6 3.96 4.75 -8.88
CA ARG A 6 4.71 4.99 -7.64
C ARG A 6 4.06 4.20 -6.52
N LYS A 7 4.87 3.54 -5.72
CA LYS A 7 4.44 2.80 -4.54
C LYS A 7 4.90 3.54 -3.30
N TYR A 8 4.07 3.50 -2.26
CA TYR A 8 4.35 4.20 -1.01
C TYR A 8 4.10 3.30 0.20
N ARG A 9 5.04 3.31 1.14
CA ARG A 9 4.89 2.76 2.48
C ARG A 9 4.46 3.88 3.42
N ILE A 10 3.34 3.67 4.10
CA ILE A 10 2.78 4.63 5.06
C ILE A 10 2.95 4.00 6.44
N ARG A 11 3.68 4.70 7.32
CA ARG A 11 3.84 4.32 8.72
C ARG A 11 2.93 5.18 9.57
N LEU A 12 2.18 4.54 10.44
CA LEU A 12 1.30 5.21 11.39
C LEU A 12 2.01 5.37 12.73
N SER A 13 1.63 6.42 13.45
CA SER A 13 2.23 6.73 14.76
C SER A 13 1.73 5.80 15.86
N GLU A 14 0.57 5.20 15.66
CA GLU A 14 -0.13 4.37 16.63
C GLU A 14 -0.71 3.12 15.98
N LEU A 15 -0.97 2.09 16.79
CA LEU A 15 -1.66 0.89 16.35
C LEU A 15 -3.11 1.25 16.06
N CYS A 16 -3.49 1.17 14.79
CA CYS A 16 -4.82 1.51 14.31
C CYS A 16 -5.59 0.20 14.06
N LEU A 17 -6.38 -0.21 15.06
CA LEU A 17 -6.94 -1.56 15.14
C LEU A 17 -7.91 -1.87 13.99
N SER A 18 -8.69 -0.87 13.56
CA SER A 18 -9.68 -1.06 12.49
C SER A 18 -9.07 -1.26 11.10
N LEU A 19 -7.77 -1.02 10.88
CA LEU A 19 -7.13 -1.14 9.55
C LEU A 19 -7.25 -2.53 8.92
N GLY A 20 -7.21 -3.59 9.73
CA GLY A 20 -7.27 -4.95 9.23
C GLY A 20 -8.69 -5.45 8.92
N THR A 21 -9.71 -4.74 9.42
CA THR A 21 -11.10 -5.23 9.43
C THR A 21 -12.09 -4.32 8.72
N SER A 22 -11.75 -3.05 8.54
CA SER A 22 -12.64 -2.08 7.90
C SER A 22 -12.50 -2.11 6.38
N PRO A 23 -13.62 -2.17 5.64
CA PRO A 23 -13.59 -2.14 4.17
C PRO A 23 -13.26 -0.74 3.62
N ASP A 24 -13.52 0.30 4.39
CA ASP A 24 -13.34 1.69 3.99
C ASP A 24 -12.18 2.34 4.74
N LEU A 25 -11.26 2.92 3.96
CA LEU A 25 -10.17 3.75 4.45
C LEU A 25 -10.04 5.01 3.61
N HIS A 26 -9.87 6.15 4.27
CA HIS A 26 -9.70 7.44 3.62
C HIS A 26 -8.47 8.15 4.16
N PHE A 27 -7.77 8.86 3.29
CA PHE A 27 -6.65 9.69 3.72
C PHE A 27 -7.07 11.14 3.83
N VAL A 28 -6.63 11.79 4.91
CA VAL A 28 -6.81 13.21 5.16
C VAL A 28 -5.43 13.85 5.13
N GLY A 29 -5.23 14.72 4.15
CA GLY A 29 -3.99 15.47 3.99
C GLY A 29 -3.90 16.66 4.94
N ASP A 30 -2.80 17.39 4.83
CA ASP A 30 -2.56 18.58 5.64
C ASP A 30 -3.60 19.70 5.40
N HIS A 31 -3.74 20.60 6.37
CA HIS A 31 -4.74 21.69 6.31
C HIS A 31 -4.52 22.72 5.19
N VAL A 32 -3.32 22.80 4.61
CA VAL A 32 -2.96 23.82 3.62
C VAL A 32 -3.13 23.29 2.20
N SER A 33 -2.55 22.12 1.90
CA SER A 33 -2.51 21.57 0.55
C SER A 33 -3.40 20.34 0.35
N ASN A 34 -3.97 19.79 1.43
CA ASN A 34 -4.71 18.54 1.43
C ASN A 34 -3.91 17.38 0.79
N ARG A 35 -2.57 17.41 0.95
CA ARG A 35 -1.66 16.36 0.46
C ARG A 35 -1.13 15.55 1.63
N ILE A 36 -0.64 14.35 1.31
CA ILE A 36 -0.08 13.41 2.27
C ILE A 36 1.41 13.28 1.97
N CYS A 37 2.22 13.88 2.83
CA CYS A 37 3.66 13.97 2.69
C CYS A 37 4.41 13.38 3.90
N GLY A 38 3.69 12.94 4.93
CA GLY A 38 4.22 12.51 6.22
C GLY A 38 4.39 13.65 7.22
N HIS A 39 3.61 14.73 7.11
CA HIS A 39 3.67 15.89 8.02
C HIS A 39 2.66 15.80 9.18
N VAL A 40 2.81 16.73 10.14
CA VAL A 40 1.87 16.88 11.26
C VAL A 40 0.49 17.28 10.72
N GLY A 41 -0.56 16.65 11.25
CA GLY A 41 -1.94 16.93 10.85
C GLY A 41 -2.48 16.03 9.72
N GLU A 42 -1.68 15.06 9.27
CA GLU A 42 -2.11 14.05 8.29
C GLU A 42 -2.58 12.77 8.98
N TYR A 43 -3.70 12.20 8.51
CA TYR A 43 -4.33 11.04 9.13
C TYR A 43 -4.88 10.05 8.11
N VAL A 44 -4.95 8.78 8.50
CA VAL A 44 -5.82 7.78 7.87
C VAL A 44 -7.08 7.66 8.71
N VAL A 45 -8.24 7.80 8.09
CA VAL A 45 -9.54 7.58 8.71
C VAL A 45 -10.02 6.20 8.34
N VAL A 46 -10.30 5.38 9.35
CA VAL A 46 -10.75 3.99 9.18
C VAL A 46 -11.94 3.78 10.10
N GLY A 47 -13.13 3.65 9.52
CA GLY A 47 -14.38 3.63 10.30
C GLY A 47 -14.55 4.90 11.14
N ARG A 48 -14.44 4.76 12.48
CA ARG A 48 -14.49 5.89 13.44
C ARG A 48 -13.12 6.29 14.00
N GLU A 49 -12.07 5.58 13.64
CA GLU A 49 -10.71 5.85 14.12
C GLU A 49 -9.98 6.83 13.19
N ARG A 50 -9.15 7.68 13.78
CA ARG A 50 -8.25 8.58 13.07
C ARG A 50 -6.83 8.26 13.49
N CYS A 51 -6.06 7.74 12.55
CA CYS A 51 -4.75 7.19 12.82
C CYS A 51 -3.68 8.07 12.19
N ARG A 52 -2.86 8.69 13.03
CA ARG A 52 -1.89 9.69 12.58
C ARG A 52 -0.83 9.07 11.69
N ILE A 53 -0.56 9.71 10.55
CA ILE A 53 0.54 9.33 9.68
C ILE A 53 1.84 9.86 10.29
N GLN A 54 2.80 8.95 10.52
CA GLN A 54 4.13 9.28 11.01
C GLN A 54 5.09 9.56 9.87
N ARG A 55 5.04 8.74 8.81
CA ARG A 55 5.97 8.81 7.70
C ARG A 55 5.36 8.24 6.43
N VAL A 56 5.70 8.87 5.32
CA VAL A 56 5.36 8.40 3.97
C VAL A 56 6.65 8.25 3.19
N GLU A 57 6.93 7.05 2.72
CA GLU A 57 8.14 6.72 2.00
C GLU A 57 7.80 6.14 0.64
N ARG A 58 8.49 6.61 -0.40
CA ARG A 58 8.43 5.96 -1.70
C ARG A 58 9.23 4.66 -1.63
N ILE A 59 8.60 3.57 -2.02
CA ILE A 59 9.23 2.25 -2.15
C ILE A 59 9.19 1.84 -3.62
N ASP A 60 10.03 0.87 -3.99
CA ASP A 60 9.99 0.29 -5.32
C ASP A 60 8.91 -0.80 -5.43
N ASP A 61 8.73 -1.33 -6.65
CA ASP A 61 7.75 -2.38 -6.91
C ASP A 61 8.09 -3.69 -6.18
N ALA A 62 9.37 -4.05 -6.07
CA ALA A 62 9.79 -5.29 -5.40
C ALA A 62 9.43 -5.27 -3.90
N GLU A 63 9.77 -4.18 -3.21
CA GLU A 63 9.39 -3.95 -1.81
C GLU A 63 7.87 -3.95 -1.62
N TYR A 64 7.13 -3.39 -2.58
CA TYR A 64 5.67 -3.35 -2.53
C TYR A 64 5.05 -4.74 -2.67
N PHE A 65 5.56 -5.58 -3.57
CA PHE A 65 5.08 -6.94 -3.76
C PHE A 65 5.35 -7.82 -2.53
N GLU A 66 6.54 -7.71 -1.95
CA GLU A 66 6.91 -8.40 -0.71
C GLU A 66 5.97 -8.00 0.43
N ALA A 67 5.77 -6.69 0.65
CA ALA A 67 4.95 -6.16 1.74
C ALA A 67 3.45 -6.50 1.61
N THR A 68 2.95 -6.69 0.39
CA THR A 68 1.53 -6.99 0.14
C THR A 68 1.23 -8.48 0.03
N GLY A 69 2.24 -9.35 0.14
CA GLY A 69 2.06 -10.79 -0.02
C GLY A 69 1.57 -11.20 -1.41
N ARG A 70 1.74 -10.33 -2.43
CA ARG A 70 1.42 -10.63 -3.84
C ARG A 70 2.43 -11.60 -4.49
N ASN A 71 3.04 -12.47 -3.69
CA ASN A 71 3.91 -13.56 -4.10
C ASN A 71 3.15 -14.76 -4.69
N GLU A 72 1.84 -14.67 -4.90
CA GLU A 72 1.18 -15.57 -5.84
C GLU A 72 1.34 -15.00 -7.25
N PRO A 73 2.19 -15.61 -8.12
CA PRO A 73 2.17 -15.29 -9.53
C PRO A 73 0.78 -15.65 -10.08
N LYS A 74 -0.12 -14.66 -10.15
CA LYS A 74 -1.38 -14.78 -10.88
C LYS A 74 -1.06 -14.96 -12.36
N GLY A 75 -0.97 -16.21 -12.79
CA GLY A 75 -0.98 -16.61 -14.20
C GLY A 75 0.35 -16.47 -14.93
N ARG A 76 1.35 -17.30 -14.58
CA ARG A 76 2.29 -17.76 -15.62
C ARG A 76 1.53 -18.83 -16.40
N ILE A 77 1.01 -18.50 -17.59
CA ILE A 77 0.65 -19.51 -18.57
C ILE A 77 1.97 -20.25 -18.84
N LYS A 78 2.10 -21.46 -18.30
CA LYS A 78 3.14 -22.37 -18.75
C LYS A 78 2.80 -22.71 -20.19
N ALA A 79 3.45 -22.05 -21.14
CA ALA A 79 3.59 -22.63 -22.47
C ALA A 79 4.57 -23.80 -22.32
N GLU A 80 4.08 -24.92 -21.81
CA GLU A 80 4.72 -26.23 -21.99
C GLU A 80 4.25 -26.76 -23.33
N ALA A 81 5.10 -26.65 -24.35
CA ALA A 81 5.04 -27.46 -25.56
C ALA A 81 6.49 -27.72 -26.02
N THR A 82 7.06 -28.73 -25.38
CA THR A 82 7.97 -29.76 -25.90
C THR A 82 8.70 -29.45 -27.21
N THR A 83 10.00 -29.17 -27.12
CA THR A 83 10.93 -29.44 -28.21
C THR A 83 11.18 -30.95 -28.24
N GLN A 84 10.51 -31.68 -29.14
CA GLN A 84 10.97 -32.99 -29.59
C GLN A 84 11.93 -32.76 -30.75
N GLY A 85 13.19 -33.15 -30.56
CA GLY A 85 14.12 -33.41 -31.65
C GLY A 85 14.22 -34.93 -31.81
N GLU A 86 14.04 -35.39 -33.05
CA GLU A 86 14.76 -36.50 -33.69
C GLU A 86 14.64 -36.32 -35.21
#